data_AF-T1GN31-F1
#
_entry.id   AF-T1GN31-F1
#
_cell.length_a   1.000
_cell.length_b   1.000
_cell.length_c   1.000
_cell.angle_alpha   90.00
_cell.angle_beta   90.00
_cell.angle_gamma   90.00
#
_symmetry.space_group_name_H-M   'P 1'
#
loop_
_entity.id
_entity.type
_entity.pdbx_description
1 polymer ?
#
loop_
_entity_poly.entity_id
_entity_poly.type
_entity_poly.pdbx_seq_one_letter_code
_entity_poly.pdbx_strand_id
1 'polypeptide(L)'
;MLLQTLPGIGVTYYGEEIAMENKYIDWEHTVDTQACNADPEKFDDYSRDPARTPFQWDASTSAGFSTNKDTWLPVHENYKKSNVLLQRRAPVSHLQVFKKLIKVRREPSFQEGTCERKVIQQDNILIYKREKAGSDKYVF
;
A
#
# COMPACT_ATOMS: atom_id res chain seq x y z
N MET A 1 -1.56 -7.95 3.67
CA MET A 1 -1.18 -9.11 4.51
C MET A 1 -0.40 -10.14 3.71
N LEU A 2 -1.02 -10.81 2.73
CA LEU A 2 -0.42 -11.89 1.90
C LEU A 2 1.02 -11.61 1.44
N LEU A 3 1.25 -10.46 0.83
CA LEU A 3 2.57 -10.04 0.32
C LEU A 3 3.69 -10.13 1.37
N GLN A 4 3.38 -9.86 2.63
CA GLN A 4 4.36 -9.84 3.73
C GLN A 4 4.51 -11.18 4.46
N THR A 5 3.65 -12.15 4.15
CA THR A 5 3.57 -13.42 4.89
C THR A 5 3.75 -14.66 4.01
N LEU A 6 3.72 -14.50 2.69
CA LEU A 6 4.16 -15.53 1.75
C LEU A 6 5.69 -15.66 1.70
N PRO A 7 6.23 -16.83 1.30
CA PRO A 7 7.68 -17.03 1.10
C PRO A 7 8.26 -16.08 0.06
N GLY A 8 9.56 -15.81 0.16
CA GLY A 8 10.30 -15.02 -0.83
C GLY A 8 10.56 -13.59 -0.39
N ILE A 9 10.39 -12.63 -1.31
CA ILE A 9 10.59 -11.19 -1.07
C ILE A 9 9.25 -10.48 -1.14
N GLY A 10 8.91 -9.70 -0.11
CA GLY A 10 7.77 -8.79 -0.13
C GLY A 10 8.24 -7.44 -0.69
N VAL A 11 7.61 -6.97 -1.76
CA VAL A 11 7.88 -5.67 -2.37
C VAL A 11 6.68 -4.78 -2.10
N THR A 12 6.89 -3.65 -1.43
CA THR A 12 5.84 -2.69 -1.10
C THR A 12 6.09 -1.39 -1.83
N TYR A 13 5.06 -0.89 -2.52
CA TYR A 13 5.10 0.41 -3.17
C TYR A 13 4.81 1.53 -2.17
N TYR A 14 5.37 2.71 -2.46
CA TYR A 14 5.16 3.94 -1.71
C TYR A 14 3.66 4.20 -1.46
N GLY A 15 3.26 4.18 -0.18
CA GLY A 15 1.89 4.49 0.24
C GLY A 15 1.06 3.27 0.60
N GLU A 16 1.45 2.06 0.17
CA GLU A 16 0.73 0.83 0.51
C GLU A 16 0.71 0.54 2.02
N GLU A 17 1.76 0.94 2.76
CA GLU A 17 1.84 0.74 4.20
C GLU A 17 0.81 1.55 4.99
N ILE A 18 0.30 2.64 4.40
CA ILE A 18 -0.80 3.45 4.93
C ILE A 18 -2.08 3.34 4.08
N ALA A 19 -2.11 2.43 3.10
CA ALA A 19 -3.21 2.28 2.14
C ALA A 19 -3.60 3.60 1.44
N MET A 20 -2.61 4.27 0.83
CA MET A 20 -2.91 5.40 -0.08
C MET A 20 -3.78 4.93 -1.23
N GLU A 21 -4.73 5.80 -1.60
CA GLU A 21 -5.67 5.61 -2.70
C GLU A 21 -5.21 6.43 -3.90
N ASN A 22 -5.56 5.96 -5.10
CA ASN A 22 -5.33 6.73 -6.33
C ASN A 22 -6.20 7.98 -6.33
N LYS A 23 -5.65 9.10 -6.78
CA LYS A 23 -6.41 10.33 -7.01
C LYS A 23 -6.75 10.44 -8.50
N TYR A 24 -8.00 10.74 -8.83
CA TYR A 24 -8.32 11.19 -10.18
C TYR A 24 -7.62 12.52 -10.48
N ILE A 25 -6.99 12.61 -11.66
CA ILE A 25 -6.28 13.79 -12.16
C ILE A 25 -6.82 14.03 -13.56
N ASP A 26 -7.34 15.22 -13.82
CA ASP A 26 -7.87 15.57 -15.13
C ASP A 26 -6.76 15.70 -16.20
N TRP A 27 -7.18 15.86 -17.45
CA TRP A 27 -6.26 15.96 -18.58
C TRP A 27 -5.31 17.15 -18.45
N GLU A 28 -5.82 18.30 -18.01
CA GLU A 28 -5.07 19.55 -17.89
C GLU A 28 -3.95 19.47 -16.84
N HIS A 29 -4.14 18.67 -15.80
CA HIS A 29 -3.16 18.46 -14.73
C HIS A 29 -2.33 17.18 -14.88
N THR A 30 -2.62 16.35 -15.89
CA THR A 30 -1.83 15.15 -16.19
C THR A 30 -0.48 15.55 -16.79
N VAL A 31 0.60 15.01 -16.22
CA VAL A 31 1.99 15.26 -16.65
C VAL A 31 2.71 13.98 -17.10
N ASP A 32 2.07 12.82 -16.96
CA ASP A 32 2.62 11.56 -17.44
C ASP A 32 2.75 11.56 -18.96
N THR A 33 3.98 11.51 -19.45
CA THR A 33 4.26 11.52 -20.89
C THR A 33 3.58 10.39 -21.65
N GLN A 34 3.29 9.26 -21.01
CA GLN A 34 2.52 8.18 -21.63
C GLN A 34 1.07 8.60 -21.93
N ALA A 35 0.43 9.30 -20.99
CA ALA A 35 -0.93 9.81 -21.15
C ALA A 35 -0.98 11.07 -22.03
N CYS A 36 -0.02 11.99 -21.91
CA CYS A 36 0.04 13.19 -22.75
C CYS A 36 0.22 12.86 -24.24
N ASN A 37 0.79 11.70 -24.56
CA ASN A 37 0.93 11.20 -25.94
C ASN A 37 -0.27 10.34 -26.40
N ALA A 38 -1.28 10.17 -25.56
CA ALA A 38 -2.51 9.45 -25.88
C ALA A 38 -3.61 10.41 -26.37
N ASP A 39 -4.79 9.84 -26.67
CA ASP A 39 -5.99 10.62 -26.98
C ASP A 39 -6.53 11.30 -25.69
N PRO A 40 -6.87 12.60 -25.72
CA PRO A 40 -7.48 13.29 -24.57
C PRO A 40 -8.74 12.62 -24.01
N GLU A 41 -9.48 11.85 -24.82
CA GLU A 41 -10.65 11.09 -24.36
C GLU A 41 -10.28 9.77 -23.64
N LYS A 42 -9.03 9.31 -23.77
CA LYS A 42 -8.54 8.01 -23.25
C LYS A 42 -7.32 8.12 -22.35
N PHE A 43 -6.88 9.32 -22.02
CA PHE A 43 -5.65 9.55 -21.27
C PHE A 43 -5.60 8.79 -19.93
N ASP A 44 -6.76 8.62 -19.28
CA ASP A 44 -6.89 7.97 -17.97
C ASP A 44 -6.53 6.47 -18.03
N ASP A 45 -6.74 5.80 -19.17
CA ASP A 45 -6.31 4.42 -19.38
C ASP A 45 -4.78 4.25 -19.40
N TYR A 46 -4.07 5.36 -19.64
CA TYR A 46 -2.60 5.38 -19.80
C TYR A 46 -1.88 6.14 -18.68
N SER A 47 -2.59 6.96 -17.91
CA SER A 47 -1.99 7.82 -16.90
C SER A 47 -1.57 7.03 -15.67
N ARG A 48 -0.29 7.18 -15.29
CA ARG A 48 0.25 6.62 -14.05
C ARG A 48 0.27 7.65 -12.92
N ASP A 49 -0.10 8.90 -13.21
CA ASP A 49 -0.11 10.00 -12.24
C ASP A 49 -1.02 9.76 -11.02
N PRO A 50 -2.20 9.12 -11.15
CA PRO A 50 -3.03 8.80 -9.99
C PRO A 50 -2.31 8.05 -8.86
N ALA A 51 -1.35 7.18 -9.21
CA ALA A 51 -0.55 6.41 -8.27
C ALA A 51 0.72 7.14 -7.79
N ARG A 52 1.03 8.32 -8.36
CA ARG A 52 2.24 9.11 -8.08
C ARG A 52 1.98 10.34 -7.23
N THR A 53 0.75 10.52 -6.74
CA THR A 53 0.42 11.68 -5.90
C THR A 53 1.31 11.76 -4.66
N PRO A 54 1.60 12.97 -4.15
CA PRO A 54 2.51 13.13 -3.02
C PRO A 54 2.09 12.36 -1.75
N PHE A 55 3.07 11.89 -0.99
CA PHE A 55 2.84 11.12 0.25
C PHE A 55 2.01 11.88 1.27
N GLN A 56 1.26 11.12 2.06
CA GLN A 56 0.41 11.66 3.12
C GLN A 56 1.09 11.53 4.50
N TRP A 57 1.98 12.46 4.84
CA TRP A 57 2.68 12.46 6.13
C TRP A 57 1.77 12.88 7.30
N ASP A 58 1.06 14.00 7.14
CA ASP A 58 0.17 14.55 8.16
C ASP A 58 -0.95 15.43 7.56
N ALA A 59 -1.68 16.15 8.41
CA ALA A 59 -2.81 17.00 8.00
C ALA A 59 -2.45 18.45 7.66
N SER A 60 -1.16 18.79 7.61
CA SER A 60 -0.68 20.14 7.27
C SER A 60 -0.78 20.43 5.76
N THR A 61 -0.21 21.55 5.31
CA THR A 61 -0.18 21.92 3.90
C THR A 61 0.39 20.77 3.06
N SER A 62 -0.26 20.45 1.94
CA SER A 62 0.14 19.38 1.02
C SER A 62 0.46 18.06 1.71
N ALA A 63 -0.34 17.70 2.72
CA ALA A 63 -0.16 16.51 3.56
C ALA A 63 1.21 16.38 4.25
N GLY A 64 1.90 17.51 4.49
CA GLY A 64 3.26 17.51 5.02
C GLY A 64 4.33 17.11 4.01
N PHE A 65 3.98 16.87 2.74
CA PHE A 65 4.96 16.64 1.68
C PHE A 65 5.72 17.93 1.29
N SER A 66 5.04 19.07 1.34
CA SER A 66 5.60 20.37 0.99
C SER A 66 4.98 21.47 1.86
N THR A 67 5.74 22.54 2.10
CA THR A 67 5.20 23.76 2.72
C THR A 67 4.40 24.60 1.73
N ASN A 68 4.58 24.39 0.42
CA ASN A 68 3.79 25.03 -0.64
C ASN A 68 2.44 24.35 -0.79
N LYS A 69 1.41 25.14 -1.10
CA LYS A 69 0.04 24.65 -1.36
C LYS A 69 -0.05 23.85 -2.65
N ASP A 70 0.76 24.23 -3.65
CA ASP A 70 0.79 23.60 -4.96
C ASP A 70 2.02 22.69 -5.07
N THR A 71 1.79 21.47 -5.54
CA THR A 71 2.79 20.43 -5.75
C THR A 71 2.77 19.98 -7.20
N TRP A 72 3.82 19.28 -7.64
CA TRP A 72 3.96 18.83 -9.04
C TRP A 72 2.82 17.93 -9.53
N LEU A 73 2.18 17.19 -8.61
CA LEU A 73 0.88 16.55 -8.77
C LEU A 73 0.02 16.90 -7.56
N PRO A 74 -1.32 16.96 -7.70
CA PRO A 74 -2.21 17.29 -6.59
C PRO A 74 -2.21 16.20 -5.53
N VAL A 75 -2.28 16.60 -4.26
CA VAL A 75 -2.42 15.67 -3.13
C VAL A 75 -3.84 15.08 -3.10
N HIS A 76 -3.95 13.81 -2.72
CA HIS A 76 -5.24 13.14 -2.56
C HIS A 76 -6.09 13.81 -1.47
N GLU A 77 -7.39 14.06 -1.72
CA GLU A 77 -8.24 14.82 -0.78
C GLU A 77 -8.43 14.16 0.60
N ASN A 78 -8.23 12.85 0.70
CA ASN A 78 -8.39 12.10 1.95
C ASN A 78 -7.24 12.32 2.96
N TYR A 79 -6.18 13.06 2.63
CA TYR A 79 -4.97 13.17 3.45
C TYR A 79 -5.22 13.70 4.87
N LYS A 80 -6.29 14.47 5.08
CA LYS A 80 -6.68 14.96 6.42
C LYS A 80 -7.33 13.88 7.29
N LYS A 81 -7.79 12.78 6.69
CA LYS A 81 -8.47 11.64 7.34
C LYS A 81 -7.57 10.40 7.42
N SER A 82 -6.73 10.18 6.41
CA SER A 82 -5.73 9.12 6.38
C SER A 82 -4.35 9.74 6.14
N ASN A 83 -3.40 9.51 7.04
CA ASN A 83 -2.00 9.91 6.88
C ASN A 83 -1.15 9.20 7.95
N VAL A 84 0.18 9.26 7.81
CA VAL A 84 1.11 8.62 8.75
C VAL A 84 0.87 9.06 10.19
N LEU A 85 0.73 10.35 10.46
CA LEU A 85 0.59 10.87 11.83
C LEU A 85 -0.65 10.31 12.53
N LEU A 86 -1.80 10.31 11.84
CA LEU A 86 -3.06 9.76 12.34
C LEU A 86 -2.95 8.24 12.54
N GLN A 87 -2.48 7.51 11.53
CA GLN A 87 -2.38 6.06 11.61
C GLN A 87 -1.36 5.58 12.65
N ARG A 88 -0.30 6.35 12.90
CA ARG A 88 0.69 6.06 13.95
C ARG A 88 0.09 6.20 15.36
N ARG A 89 -0.85 7.13 15.55
CA ARG A 89 -1.51 7.37 16.85
C ARG A 89 -2.71 6.45 17.09
N ALA A 90 -3.35 5.99 16.02
CA ALA A 90 -4.48 5.07 16.13
C ALA A 90 -4.03 3.69 16.67
N PRO A 91 -4.80 3.07 17.58
CA PRO A 91 -4.49 1.74 18.10
C PRO A 91 -4.62 0.65 17.02
N VAL A 92 -5.49 0.88 16.03
CA VAL A 92 -5.71 0.02 14.86
C VAL A 92 -5.64 0.89 13.61
N SER A 93 -4.73 0.57 12.70
CA SER A 93 -4.56 1.23 11.40
C SER A 93 -3.76 0.35 10.44
N HIS A 94 -3.76 0.69 9.15
CA HIS A 94 -2.94 -0.01 8.15
C HIS A 94 -1.46 0.03 8.52
N LEU A 95 -0.94 1.18 8.95
CA LEU A 95 0.45 1.31 9.39
C LEU A 95 0.79 0.39 10.57
N GLN A 96 -0.11 0.24 11.55
CA GLN A 96 0.12 -0.66 12.69
C GLN A 96 0.09 -2.12 12.26
N VAL A 97 -0.82 -2.50 11.37
CA VAL A 97 -0.88 -3.85 10.79
C VAL A 97 0.39 -4.12 9.99
N PHE A 98 0.83 -3.19 9.14
CA PHE A 98 2.05 -3.30 8.35
C PHE A 98 3.28 -3.53 9.24
N LYS A 99 3.45 -2.71 10.30
CA LYS A 99 4.54 -2.89 11.28
C LYS A 99 4.52 -4.26 11.95
N LYS A 100 3.33 -4.74 12.34
CA LYS A 100 3.17 -6.09 12.92
C LYS A 100 3.55 -7.18 11.93
N LEU A 101 3.15 -7.07 10.65
CA LEU A 101 3.49 -8.02 9.61
C LEU A 101 5.00 -8.06 9.32
N ILE A 102 5.66 -6.90 9.25
CA ILE A 102 7.12 -6.83 9.08
C ILE A 102 7.86 -7.47 10.26
N LYS A 103 7.35 -7.29 11.49
CA LYS A 103 7.90 -7.96 12.68
C LYS A 103 7.75 -9.48 12.56
N VAL A 104 6.53 -9.97 12.29
CA VAL A 104 6.23 -11.41 12.15
C VAL A 104 7.03 -12.04 11.02
N ARG A 105 7.27 -11.32 9.92
CA ARG A 105 8.07 -11.81 8.79
C ARG A 105 9.50 -12.21 9.20
N ARG A 106 10.05 -11.66 10.29
CA ARG A 106 11.39 -11.99 10.80
C ARG A 106 11.44 -13.29 11.59
N GLU A 107 10.29 -13.88 11.91
CA GLU A 107 10.23 -15.15 12.64
C GLU A 107 10.75 -16.32 11.78
N PRO A 108 11.35 -17.36 12.38
CA PRO A 108 11.94 -18.48 11.63
C PRO A 108 10.95 -19.19 10.70
N SER A 109 9.67 -19.29 11.09
CA SER A 109 8.60 -19.86 10.27
C SER A 109 8.35 -19.10 8.97
N PHE A 110 8.72 -17.81 8.90
CA PHE A 110 8.61 -16.99 7.70
C PHE A 110 9.90 -16.92 6.88
N GLN A 111 11.06 -16.93 7.54
CA GLN A 111 12.37 -16.86 6.88
C GLN A 111 12.79 -18.19 6.24
N GLU A 112 12.56 -19.30 6.94
CA GLU A 112 13.06 -20.62 6.54
C GLU A 112 11.97 -21.71 6.57
N GLY A 113 10.79 -21.39 7.11
CA GLY A 113 9.69 -22.33 7.25
C GLY A 113 8.96 -22.63 5.93
N THR A 114 8.28 -23.78 5.90
CA THR A 114 7.47 -24.24 4.77
C THR A 114 6.22 -23.38 4.61
N CYS A 115 5.57 -23.51 3.45
CA CYS A 115 4.28 -22.86 3.17
C CYS A 115 3.32 -23.86 2.52
N GLU A 116 2.31 -24.27 3.27
CA GLU A 116 1.21 -25.11 2.77
C GLU A 116 -0.01 -24.24 2.51
N ARG A 117 -0.74 -24.49 1.42
CA ARG A 117 -1.87 -23.66 0.99
C ARG A 117 -3.06 -24.52 0.61
N LYS A 118 -4.27 -24.06 0.91
CA LYS A 118 -5.53 -24.68 0.52
C LYS A 118 -6.54 -23.63 0.09
N VAL A 119 -7.28 -23.91 -0.97
CA VAL A 119 -8.39 -23.07 -1.44
C VAL A 119 -9.71 -23.75 -1.09
N ILE A 120 -10.62 -23.01 -0.47
CA ILE A 120 -12.01 -23.40 -0.28
C ILE A 120 -12.81 -22.66 -1.35
N GLN A 121 -13.05 -23.35 -2.47
CA GLN A 121 -13.61 -22.73 -3.69
C GLN A 121 -15.00 -22.16 -3.46
N GLN A 122 -15.85 -22.87 -2.70
CA GLN A 122 -17.23 -22.47 -2.45
C GLN A 122 -17.32 -21.10 -1.74
N ASP A 123 -16.33 -20.77 -0.91
CA ASP A 123 -16.33 -19.58 -0.06
C ASP A 123 -15.31 -18.52 -0.51
N ASN A 124 -14.58 -18.76 -1.61
CA ASN A 124 -13.47 -17.92 -2.08
C ASN A 124 -12.38 -17.67 -1.02
N ILE A 125 -12.08 -18.68 -0.18
CA ILE A 125 -11.10 -18.56 0.90
C ILE A 125 -9.78 -19.20 0.47
N LEU A 126 -8.69 -18.44 0.56
CA LEU A 126 -7.32 -18.97 0.56
C LEU A 126 -6.82 -19.08 2.00
N ILE A 127 -6.57 -20.30 2.46
CA ILE A 127 -5.94 -20.57 3.75
C ILE A 127 -4.50 -21.00 3.50
N TYR A 128 -3.55 -20.50 4.29
CA TYR A 128 -2.19 -21.01 4.26
C TYR A 128 -1.52 -20.99 5.62
N LYS A 129 -0.57 -21.91 5.76
CA LYS A 129 0.19 -22.13 6.98
C LYS A 129 1.67 -21.83 6.73
N ARG A 130 2.32 -21.20 7.70
CA ARG A 130 3.78 -21.04 7.78
C ARG A 130 4.29 -21.75 9.03
N GLU A 131 5.21 -22.69 8.85
CA GLU A 131 5.77 -23.45 9.98
C GLU A 131 7.23 -23.87 9.79
N LYS A 132 7.96 -23.93 10.89
CA LYS A 132 9.29 -24.54 11.02
C LYS A 132 9.30 -25.33 12.32
N ALA A 133 9.84 -26.55 12.32
CA ALA A 133 9.91 -27.36 13.52
C ALA A 133 10.67 -26.61 14.64
N GLY A 134 10.09 -26.60 15.85
CA GLY A 134 10.65 -25.86 17.00
C GLY A 134 10.39 -24.34 16.98
N SER A 135 9.50 -23.83 16.12
CA SER A 135 9.08 -22.43 16.08
C SER A 135 7.55 -22.32 16.04
N ASP A 136 7.04 -21.12 16.29
CA ASP A 136 5.60 -20.85 16.26
C ASP A 136 4.98 -21.13 14.89
N LYS A 137 3.75 -21.65 14.90
CA LYS A 137 2.94 -21.93 13.71
C LYS A 137 1.96 -20.80 13.46
N TYR A 138 1.89 -20.35 12.21
CA TYR A 138 0.99 -19.28 11.79
C TYR A 138 0.02 -19.80 10.74
N VAL A 139 -1.26 -19.47 10.90
CA VAL A 139 -2.34 -19.79 9.95
C VAL A 139 -3.00 -18.48 9.57
N PHE A 140 -3.23 -18.31 8.27
CA PHE A 140 -3.84 -17.15 7.64
C PHE A 140 -4.96 -17.59 6.71
#